data_AF-A0A954TAF8-F1
#
_entry.id   AF-A0A954TAF8-F1
#
_cell.length_a   1.000
_cell.length_b   1.000
_cell.length_c   1.000
_cell.angle_alpha   90.00
_cell.angle_beta   90.00
_cell.angle_gamma   90.00
#
_symmetry.space_group_name_H-M   'P 1'
#
loop_
_entity.id
_entity.type
_entity.pdbx_description
1 polymer ?
#
loop_
_entity_poly.entity_id
_entity_poly.type
_entity_poly.pdbx_seq_one_letter_code
_entity_poly.pdbx_strand_id
1 'polypeptide(L)'
;MNTENATQVTLSSVFQPVFGAMAGLAKNLGHGSASGGEVNHLESLLEGLPLSSDDFGIACNRLRNARRYLESNERGAARWELNALANQLRNQATAKTREPRRRLRS
;
A
#
# COMPACT_ATOMS: atom_id res chain seq x y z
N MET A 1 -13.84 -24.02 -28.93
CA MET A 1 -12.72 -23.08 -29.13
C MET A 1 -12.71 -22.14 -27.94
N ASN A 2 -11.79 -22.38 -27.00
CA ASN A 2 -11.69 -21.61 -25.76
C ASN A 2 -10.89 -20.35 -26.02
N THR A 3 -11.53 -19.19 -25.94
CA THR A 3 -10.86 -17.89 -25.85
C THR A 3 -10.34 -17.76 -24.43
N GLU A 4 -9.05 -18.02 -24.25
CA GLU A 4 -8.32 -17.70 -23.03
C GLU A 4 -8.34 -16.18 -22.85
N ASN A 5 -9.23 -15.73 -21.97
CA ASN A 5 -9.31 -14.35 -21.51
C ASN A 5 -8.09 -14.10 -20.60
N ALA A 6 -6.92 -13.89 -21.21
CA ALA A 6 -5.71 -13.49 -20.51
C ALA A 6 -6.02 -12.17 -19.79
N THR A 7 -6.30 -12.28 -18.50
CA THR A 7 -6.61 -11.13 -17.66
C THR A 7 -5.36 -10.28 -17.63
N GLN A 8 -5.33 -9.16 -18.36
CA GLN A 8 -4.22 -8.23 -18.30
C GLN A 8 -4.15 -7.69 -16.86
N VAL A 9 -3.33 -8.32 -16.04
CA VAL A 9 -3.01 -7.85 -14.69
C VAL A 9 -2.22 -6.56 -14.89
N THR A 10 -2.91 -5.44 -14.71
CA THR A 10 -2.25 -4.13 -14.73
C THR A 10 -1.45 -3.98 -13.46
N LEU A 11 -0.34 -3.23 -13.51
CA LEU A 11 0.41 -2.87 -12.29
C LEU A 11 -0.54 -2.30 -11.23
N SER A 12 -1.49 -1.46 -11.64
CA SER A 12 -2.54 -0.91 -10.77
C SER A 12 -3.41 -1.96 -10.07
N SER A 13 -3.72 -3.10 -10.72
CA SER A 13 -4.50 -4.17 -10.07
C SER A 13 -3.72 -4.91 -8.99
N VAL A 14 -2.39 -4.87 -9.01
CA VAL A 14 -1.53 -5.45 -7.96
C VAL A 14 -1.57 -4.63 -6.66
N PHE A 15 -1.78 -3.31 -6.75
CA PHE A 15 -1.86 -2.43 -5.58
C PHE A 15 -3.26 -2.34 -4.95
N GLN A 16 -4.31 -2.77 -5.67
CA GLN A 16 -5.70 -2.69 -5.21
C GLN A 16 -5.96 -3.36 -3.85
N PRO A 17 -5.49 -4.60 -3.60
CA PRO A 17 -5.68 -5.25 -2.30
C PRO A 17 -5.11 -4.43 -1.13
N VAL A 18 -3.96 -3.80 -1.34
CA VAL A 18 -3.28 -2.99 -0.32
C VAL A 18 -4.06 -1.71 -0.04
N PHE A 19 -4.57 -1.04 -1.09
CA PHE A 19 -5.42 0.14 -0.92
C PHE A 19 -6.72 -0.18 -0.17
N GLY A 20 -7.34 -1.32 -0.48
CA GLY A 20 -8.53 -1.79 0.23
C GLY A 20 -8.26 -2.03 1.72
N ALA A 21 -7.18 -2.74 2.03
CA ALA A 21 -6.79 -3.02 3.42
C ALA A 21 -6.46 -1.73 4.21
N MET A 22 -5.71 -0.79 3.62
CA MET A 22 -5.41 0.50 4.26
C MET A 22 -6.67 1.33 4.50
N ALA A 23 -7.60 1.36 3.54
CA ALA A 23 -8.85 2.11 3.68
C ALA A 23 -9.75 1.50 4.76
N GLY A 24 -9.82 0.16 4.83
CA GLY A 24 -10.53 -0.56 5.88
C GLY A 24 -9.96 -0.23 7.26
N LEU A 25 -8.64 -0.34 7.43
CA LEU A 25 -7.97 -0.01 8.69
C LEU A 25 -8.20 1.46 9.08
N ALA A 26 -8.01 2.41 8.15
CA ALA A 26 -8.22 3.83 8.43
C ALA A 26 -9.67 4.15 8.84
N LYS A 27 -10.66 3.43 8.29
CA LYS A 27 -12.07 3.54 8.69
C LYS A 27 -12.27 2.97 10.10
N ASN A 28 -11.75 1.78 10.38
CA ASN A 28 -11.86 1.12 11.69
C ASN A 28 -11.19 1.94 12.80
N LEU A 29 -10.14 2.70 12.47
CA LEU A 29 -9.55 3.68 13.38
C LEU A 29 -10.49 4.81 13.77
N GLY A 30 -11.29 5.30 12.83
CA GLY A 30 -12.31 6.32 13.12
C GLY A 30 -13.40 5.81 14.07
N HIS A 31 -13.66 4.51 14.07
CA HIS A 31 -14.67 3.88 14.92
C HIS A 31 -14.11 3.27 16.21
N GLY A 32 -12.80 3.33 16.44
CA GLY A 32 -12.14 2.75 17.62
C GLY A 32 -12.09 1.22 17.62
N SER A 33 -12.37 0.57 16.49
CA SER A 33 -12.44 -0.89 16.34
C SER A 33 -11.20 -1.50 15.69
N ALA A 34 -10.19 -0.70 15.38
CA ALA A 34 -8.98 -1.20 14.75
C ALA A 34 -8.14 -2.06 15.71
N SER A 35 -7.56 -3.13 15.19
CA SER A 35 -6.70 -4.04 15.96
C SER A 35 -5.29 -4.13 15.34
N GLY A 36 -4.31 -4.54 16.15
CA GLY A 36 -2.94 -4.79 15.67
C GLY A 36 -2.87 -5.86 14.58
N GLY A 37 -3.84 -6.78 14.51
CA GLY A 37 -3.88 -7.84 13.48
C GLY A 37 -4.07 -7.31 12.06
N GLU A 38 -4.79 -6.19 11.89
CA GLU A 38 -4.99 -5.56 10.59
C GLU A 38 -3.69 -4.93 10.06
N VAL A 39 -2.80 -4.47 10.95
CA VAL A 39 -1.49 -3.95 10.58
C VAL A 39 -0.56 -5.07 10.09
N ASN A 40 -0.59 -6.24 10.74
CA ASN A 40 0.20 -7.40 10.29
C ASN A 40 -0.26 -7.91 8.92
N HIS A 41 -1.57 -7.92 8.68
CA HIS A 41 -2.10 -8.27 7.36
C HIS A 41 -1.62 -7.30 6.27
N LEU A 42 -1.54 -6.00 6.58
CA LEU A 42 -0.99 -4.98 5.68
C LEU A 42 0.49 -5.21 5.36
N GLU A 43 1.28 -5.65 6.32
CA GLU A 43 2.71 -5.95 6.11
C GLU A 43 2.90 -7.10 5.11
N SER A 44 2.15 -8.20 5.26
CA SER A 44 2.19 -9.31 4.28
C SER A 44 1.74 -8.89 2.88
N LEU A 45 0.79 -7.95 2.77
CA LEU A 45 0.36 -7.41 1.49
C LEU A 45 1.42 -6.54 0.81
N LEU A 46 2.22 -5.81 1.59
CA LEU A 46 3.33 -4.99 1.06
C LEU A 46 4.46 -5.85 0.48
N GLU A 47 4.73 -7.02 1.08
CA GLU A 47 5.75 -7.96 0.58
C GLU A 47 5.46 -8.45 -0.84
N GLY A 48 4.18 -8.52 -1.21
CA GLY A 48 3.75 -8.90 -2.56
C GLY A 48 3.81 -7.76 -3.59
N LEU A 49 4.11 -6.53 -3.18
CA LEU A 49 4.16 -5.40 -4.10
C LEU A 49 5.52 -5.30 -4.80
N PRO A 50 5.56 -4.88 -6.08
CA PRO A 50 6.81 -4.66 -6.79
C PRO A 50 7.45 -3.34 -6.34
N LEU A 51 7.83 -3.21 -5.07
CA LEU A 51 8.49 -2.04 -4.50
C LEU A 51 10.02 -2.17 -4.64
N SER A 52 10.72 -1.05 -4.73
CA SER A 52 12.16 -1.06 -4.50
C SER A 52 12.45 -1.39 -3.03
N SER A 53 13.65 -1.86 -2.71
CA SER A 53 14.05 -2.13 -1.31
C SER A 53 13.89 -0.89 -0.42
N ASP A 54 14.21 0.30 -0.96
CA ASP A 54 14.06 1.57 -0.25
C ASP A 54 12.58 1.91 -0.01
N ASP A 55 11.74 1.78 -1.04
CA ASP A 55 10.30 2.03 -0.93
C ASP A 55 9.63 1.05 0.06
N PHE A 56 10.04 -0.22 0.02
CA PHE A 56 9.57 -1.25 0.95
C PHE A 56 10.00 -0.91 2.38
N GLY A 57 11.26 -0.52 2.60
CA GLY A 57 11.76 -0.09 3.89
C GLY A 57 10.99 1.09 4.48
N ILE A 58 10.68 2.10 3.65
CA ILE A 58 9.84 3.23 4.06
C ILE A 58 8.42 2.75 4.40
N ALA A 59 7.84 1.87 3.58
CA ALA A 59 6.49 1.36 3.78
C ALA A 59 6.36 0.59 5.11
N CYS A 60 7.32 -0.29 5.41
CA CYS A 60 7.40 -1.00 6.68
C CYS A 60 7.56 -0.05 7.87
N ASN A 61 8.38 1.01 7.74
CA ASN A 61 8.55 2.00 8.81
C ASN A 61 7.23 2.74 9.11
N ARG A 62 6.48 3.13 8.08
CA ARG A 62 5.17 3.78 8.25
C ARG A 62 4.16 2.86 8.94
N LEU A 63 4.10 1.58 8.56
CA LEU A 63 3.25 0.60 9.25
C LEU A 63 3.64 0.41 10.72
N ARG A 64 4.94 0.33 11.00
CA ARG A 64 5.45 0.21 12.38
C ARG A 64 5.09 1.43 13.22
N ASN A 65 5.21 2.63 12.66
CA ASN A 65 4.78 3.86 13.32
C ASN A 65 3.27 3.86 13.55
N ALA A 66 2.48 3.50 12.55
CA ALA A 66 1.03 3.37 12.69
C ALA A 66 0.68 2.44 13.86
N ARG A 67 1.29 1.24 13.93
CA ARG A 67 1.09 0.31 15.04
C ARG A 67 1.41 0.92 16.40
N ARG A 68 2.58 1.56 16.55
CA ARG A 68 2.99 2.22 17.80
C ARG A 68 2.00 3.30 18.24
N TYR A 69 1.49 4.08 17.30
CA TYR A 69 0.47 5.09 17.58
C TYR A 69 -0.86 4.46 17.98
N LEU A 70 -1.23 3.30 17.43
CA LEU A 70 -2.42 2.56 17.89
C LEU A 70 -2.27 2.05 19.32
N GLU A 71 -1.13 1.45 19.62
CA GLU A 71 -0.79 0.96 20.97
C GLU A 71 -0.79 2.11 21.99
N SER A 72 -0.42 3.33 21.55
CA SER A 72 -0.42 4.54 22.37
C SER A 72 -1.75 5.30 22.37
N ASN A 73 -2.80 4.75 21.74
CA ASN A 73 -4.12 5.39 21.57
C ASN A 73 -4.10 6.72 20.79
N GLU A 74 -3.03 7.00 20.04
CA GLU A 74 -2.84 8.16 19.17
C GLU A 74 -3.43 7.91 17.77
N ARG A 75 -4.74 7.67 17.70
CA ARG A 75 -5.44 7.25 16.47
C ARG A 75 -5.26 8.22 15.28
N GLY A 76 -5.15 9.52 15.56
CA GLY A 76 -4.90 10.54 14.54
C GLY A 76 -3.54 10.38 13.86
N ALA A 77 -2.49 10.12 14.65
CA ALA A 77 -1.15 9.89 14.14
C ALA A 77 -1.05 8.57 13.35
N ALA A 78 -1.70 7.51 13.84
CA ALA A 78 -1.78 6.26 13.11
C ALA A 78 -2.49 6.42 11.75
N ARG A 79 -3.62 7.13 11.72
CA ARG A 79 -4.34 7.43 10.48
C ARG A 79 -3.49 8.25 9.51
N TRP A 80 -2.73 9.21 10.03
CA TRP A 80 -1.83 10.01 9.21
C TRP A 80 -0.76 9.14 8.54
N GLU A 81 -0.11 8.22 9.26
CA GLU A 81 0.89 7.31 8.69
C GLU A 81 0.30 6.42 7.58
N LEU A 82 -0.90 5.88 7.80
CA LEU A 82 -1.61 5.07 6.80
C LEU A 82 -1.96 5.86 5.55
N ASN A 83 -2.41 7.11 5.70
CA ASN A 83 -2.69 7.99 4.57
C ASN A 83 -1.40 8.36 3.81
N ALA A 84 -0.32 8.63 4.53
CA ALA A 84 0.98 8.92 3.93
C ALA A 84 1.50 7.72 3.13
N LEU A 85 1.37 6.50 3.67
CA LEU A 85 1.68 5.26 2.97
C LEU A 85 0.82 5.09 1.71
N ALA A 86 -0.50 5.30 1.80
CA ALA A 86 -1.39 5.19 0.66
C ALA A 86 -1.03 6.18 -0.45
N ASN A 87 -0.67 7.42 -0.10
CA ASN A 87 -0.23 8.41 -1.08
C ASN A 87 1.10 8.05 -1.74
N GLN A 88 2.08 7.54 -0.96
CA GLN A 88 3.33 7.04 -1.51
C GLN A 88 3.10 5.90 -2.51
N LEU A 89 2.28 4.91 -2.15
CA LEU A 89 1.98 3.77 -3.02
C LEU A 89 1.22 4.19 -4.29
N ARG A 90 0.31 5.18 -4.21
CA ARG A 90 -0.33 5.76 -5.40
C ARG A 90 0.67 6.45 -6.32
N ASN A 91 1.63 7.18 -5.76
CA ASN A 91 2.69 7.82 -6.54
C ASN A 91 3.56 6.77 -7.23
N GLN A 92 3.87 5.66 -6.55
CA GLN A 92 4.61 4.55 -7.14
C GLN A 92 3.83 3.83 -8.25
N ALA A 93 2.54 3.53 -8.02
CA ALA A 93 1.69 2.91 -9.02
C ALA A 93 1.55 3.79 -10.27
N THR A 94 1.41 5.11 -10.11
CA THR A 94 1.35 6.06 -11.23
C THR A 94 2.69 6.25 -11.93
N ALA A 95 3.80 6.30 -11.20
CA ALA A 95 5.15 6.37 -11.78
C ALA A 95 5.48 5.13 -12.62
N LYS A 96 5.18 3.93 -12.11
CA LYS A 96 5.38 2.66 -12.84
C LYS A 96 4.42 2.47 -14.02
N THR A 97 3.25 3.11 -13.99
CA THR A 97 2.33 3.14 -15.13
C THR A 97 2.78 4.15 -16.20
N ARG A 98 3.54 5.18 -15.82
CA ARG A 98 4.00 6.26 -16.72
C ARG A 98 5.31 5.98 -17.46
N GLU A 99 5.96 4.84 -17.25
CA GLU A 99 7.07 4.42 -18.13
C GLU A 99 6.56 3.71 -19.38
N PRO A 100 6.42 4.45 -20.49
CA PRO A 100 6.89 3.92 -21.77
C PRO A 100 7.75 4.95 -22.52
N ARG A 101 8.91 4.50 -23.00
CA ARG A 101 9.83 5.16 -23.97
C ARG A 101 10.55 6.41 -23.49
N ARG A 102 11.84 6.27 -23.16
CA ARG A 102 12.95 7.03 -23.79
C ARG A 102 14.28 6.71 -23.09
N ARG A 103 15.05 5.80 -23.67
CA ARG A 103 16.50 5.94 -23.88
C ARG A 103 16.92 5.17 -25.14
N LEU A 104 16.38 5.54 -26.30
CA LEU A 104 17.20 5.50 -27.51
C LEU A 104 17.94 6.83 -27.53
N ARG A 105 19.18 6.81 -27.04
CA ARG A 105 20.15 7.84 -27.39
C ARG A 105 20.98 7.25 -28.54
N SER A 106 20.91 7.98 -29.65
CA SER A 106 21.71 7.89 -30.86
C SER A 106 23.21 7.86 -30.59
#